data_AF-A0A6J5F1L8-F1
#
_entry.id   AF-A0A6J5F1L8-F1
#
_cell.length_a   1.000
_cell.length_b   1.000
_cell.length_c   1.000
_cell.angle_alpha   90.00
_cell.angle_beta   90.00
_cell.angle_gamma   90.00
#
_symmetry.space_group_name_H-M   'P 1'
#
loop_
_entity.id
_entity.type
_entity.pdbx_description
1 polymer ?
#
loop_
_entity_poly.entity_id
_entity_poly.type
_entity_poly.pdbx_seq_one_letter_code
_entity_poly.pdbx_strand_id
1 'polypeptide(L)'
;MNAARGVRDGHIDGVVACHECDLLQREQPLPVNGVLRCCRCRAALYRRHTGGLDRALAYALAALALFVLANAFPIVGLSVNGDLVETTLFGAVAVLYRDGMWPLAVLIFVTTLLMPALQSAGIVWLLLPLRLGHRSYRADVVFRLLHVAQSWGMTEVLILGLLVALVKLAHIASVVPDTALWSFGALMLLLAAAAAAFDPRDLWARLEGTPAVHQPAFGQPAVSRTAIGQPLMGQPGAGQFAIGRPPMSQPDMGRPVLGQPLMAQPDTGQSSTDQPATDQPAFTARGDAAAPARQAAPAAFFARTAAGCGRCVCHDCGLLSAPIAGAHAHRHDLRCTRCGSRLHMRKPNSLARTWAFLLAALVLYLPANLLPVMHTSSLFGAQKDTIMSGVVYLWTSGSWPLAVLVFIASIAVPMLKIFAIAFLAASANLGSRWQPVQRARIYRIVELVGRWSMLDIYVIAILTALVQFNALATITAGPAAVAFGAVVVLTMFAAMSFDPRLTWDTRQPSHGASA
;
A
#
# COMPACT_ATOMS: atom_id res chain seq x y z
N MET A 1 -9.16 45.28 1.31
CA MET A 1 -9.13 44.09 2.21
C MET A 1 -9.44 42.83 1.40
N ASN A 2 -8.71 41.72 1.58
CA ASN A 2 -9.17 40.36 1.19
C ASN A 2 -8.29 39.18 1.71
N ALA A 3 -7.65 39.33 2.87
CA ALA A 3 -6.73 38.33 3.45
C ALA A 3 -7.41 37.41 4.50
N ALA A 4 -8.69 37.09 4.32
CA ALA A 4 -9.55 36.48 5.36
C ALA A 4 -10.40 35.30 4.87
N ARG A 5 -9.78 34.33 4.16
CA ARG A 5 -10.43 33.07 3.74
C ARG A 5 -9.60 31.80 4.02
N GLY A 6 -8.53 31.91 4.82
CA GLY A 6 -7.55 30.83 5.05
C GLY A 6 -7.86 29.86 6.20
N VAL A 7 -9.03 29.93 6.84
CA VAL A 7 -9.47 28.95 7.85
C VAL A 7 -10.95 28.64 7.63
N ARG A 8 -11.22 27.48 7.03
CA ARG A 8 -12.46 26.74 7.16
C ARG A 8 -12.10 25.30 7.54
N ASP A 9 -12.73 24.78 8.57
CA ASP A 9 -12.78 23.35 8.91
C ASP A 9 -11.43 22.62 9.04
N GLY A 10 -10.42 23.34 9.53
CA GLY A 10 -9.16 22.79 10.04
C GLY A 10 -8.16 22.27 9.00
N HIS A 11 -8.49 22.35 7.71
CA HIS A 11 -7.55 22.11 6.61
C HIS A 11 -6.48 23.21 6.55
N ILE A 12 -5.27 22.88 6.08
CA ILE A 12 -4.15 23.82 5.95
C ILE A 12 -3.47 23.56 4.61
N ASP A 13 -3.84 24.36 3.61
CA ASP A 13 -3.50 24.13 2.20
C ASP A 13 -1.99 23.96 1.96
N GLY A 14 -1.63 22.91 1.24
CA GLY A 14 -0.27 22.67 0.80
C GLY A 14 0.74 22.31 1.90
N VAL A 15 0.30 21.78 3.05
CA VAL A 15 1.19 21.24 4.10
C VAL A 15 0.85 19.79 4.43
N VAL A 16 1.83 18.90 4.28
CA VAL A 16 1.73 17.47 4.57
C VAL A 16 2.71 17.08 5.69
N ALA A 17 2.27 16.26 6.65
CA ALA A 17 3.16 15.70 7.67
C ALA A 17 3.52 14.23 7.37
N CYS A 18 4.69 13.79 7.84
CA CYS A 18 5.15 12.43 7.64
C CYS A 18 4.61 11.46 8.70
N HIS A 19 3.89 10.41 8.28
CA HIS A 19 3.39 9.37 9.18
C HIS A 19 4.50 8.64 9.98
N GLU A 20 5.69 8.43 9.41
CA GLU A 20 6.81 7.75 10.10
C GLU A 20 7.61 8.63 11.07
N CYS A 21 7.82 9.91 10.76
CA CYS A 21 8.77 10.78 11.48
C CYS A 21 8.20 12.15 11.86
N ASP A 22 6.87 12.30 11.78
CA ASP A 22 6.05 13.43 12.19
C ASP A 22 6.37 14.78 11.50
N LEU A 23 7.26 14.80 10.51
CA LEU A 23 7.81 16.02 9.92
C LEU A 23 6.83 16.75 9.00
N LEU A 24 6.53 18.02 9.29
CA LEU A 24 5.78 18.90 8.40
C LEU A 24 6.66 19.34 7.22
N GLN A 25 6.14 19.18 6.00
CA GLN A 25 6.76 19.60 4.75
C GLN A 25 5.70 20.29 3.88
N ARG A 26 6.13 21.21 3.00
CA ARG A 26 5.23 21.78 1.99
C ARG A 26 4.93 20.72 0.94
N GLU A 27 3.68 20.61 0.54
CA GLU A 27 3.28 19.78 -0.59
C GLU A 27 3.85 20.36 -1.89
N GLN A 28 4.15 19.49 -2.85
CA GLN A 28 4.80 19.83 -4.11
C GLN A 28 4.02 19.21 -5.27
N PRO A 29 3.77 19.94 -6.36
CA PRO A 29 3.03 19.41 -7.50
C PRO A 29 3.86 18.31 -8.18
N LEU A 30 3.35 17.07 -8.14
CA LEU A 30 4.05 15.92 -8.72
C LEU A 30 3.68 15.69 -10.18
N PRO A 31 4.63 15.22 -11.02
CA PRO A 31 4.33 14.69 -12.33
C PRO A 31 3.41 13.45 -12.23
N VAL A 32 2.84 13.04 -13.35
CA VAL A 32 2.00 11.84 -13.45
C VAL A 32 2.76 10.61 -12.90
N ASN A 33 2.10 9.83 -12.02
CA ASN A 33 2.69 8.69 -11.31
C ASN A 33 3.88 9.00 -10.37
N GLY A 34 4.16 10.29 -10.10
CA GLY A 34 5.23 10.70 -9.16
C GLY A 34 4.97 10.29 -7.70
N VAL A 35 6.06 10.09 -6.94
CA VAL A 35 6.03 9.75 -5.50
C VAL A 35 6.73 10.82 -4.69
N LEU A 36 6.01 11.46 -3.76
CA LEU A 36 6.59 12.40 -2.82
C LEU A 36 7.23 11.62 -1.67
N ARG A 37 8.51 11.88 -1.39
CA ARG A 37 9.24 11.22 -0.28
C ARG A 37 9.64 12.23 0.79
N CYS A 38 9.56 11.83 2.05
CA CYS A 38 9.96 12.66 3.17
C CYS A 38 11.48 12.89 3.20
N CYS A 39 11.93 14.14 3.35
CA CYS A 39 13.36 14.47 3.37
C CYS A 39 14.14 13.86 4.57
N ARG A 40 13.46 13.59 5.70
CA ARG A 40 14.07 13.08 6.95
C ARG A 40 14.18 11.55 7.04
N CYS A 41 13.11 10.82 6.70
CA CYS A 41 13.07 9.35 6.81
C CYS A 41 12.96 8.62 5.47
N ARG A 42 12.77 9.34 4.35
CA ARG A 42 12.54 8.79 2.99
C ARG A 42 11.30 7.89 2.86
N ALA A 43 10.35 7.96 3.80
CA ALA A 43 9.01 7.40 3.66
C ALA A 43 8.28 8.03 2.47
N ALA A 44 7.36 7.29 1.82
CA ALA A 44 6.42 7.90 0.88
C ALA A 44 5.37 8.72 1.66
N LEU A 45 5.12 9.95 1.21
CA LEU A 45 4.11 10.86 1.77
C LEU A 45 2.80 10.81 0.98
N TYR A 46 2.92 10.69 -0.34
CA TYR A 46 1.83 10.62 -1.31
C TYR A 46 2.36 10.04 -2.63
N ARG A 47 1.51 9.37 -3.40
CA ARG A 47 1.79 8.87 -4.76
C ARG A 47 0.63 9.28 -5.66
N ARG A 48 0.93 9.97 -6.76
CA ARG A 48 -0.10 10.59 -7.58
C ARG A 48 -0.67 9.63 -8.63
N HIS A 49 -1.87 9.10 -8.42
CA HIS A 49 -2.54 8.17 -9.33
C HIS A 49 -3.59 8.86 -10.22
N THR A 50 -3.31 9.06 -11.51
CA THR A 50 -4.32 9.54 -12.46
C THR A 50 -5.44 8.52 -12.64
N GLY A 51 -6.70 8.95 -12.45
CA GLY A 51 -7.87 8.05 -12.53
C GLY A 51 -7.81 6.88 -11.54
N GLY A 52 -7.24 7.08 -10.34
CA GLY A 52 -7.10 6.03 -9.33
C GLY A 52 -8.46 5.46 -8.91
N LEU A 53 -9.38 6.32 -8.45
CA LEU A 53 -10.71 5.92 -7.99
C LEU A 53 -11.54 5.20 -9.04
N ASP A 54 -11.50 5.65 -10.29
CA ASP A 54 -12.34 5.10 -11.36
C ASP A 54 -11.85 3.70 -11.76
N ARG A 55 -10.54 3.45 -11.67
CA ARG A 55 -9.94 2.11 -11.74
C ARG A 55 -10.24 1.27 -10.49
N ALA A 56 -10.17 1.85 -9.29
CA ALA A 56 -10.50 1.16 -8.05
C ALA A 56 -11.95 0.65 -8.04
N LEU A 57 -12.90 1.44 -8.55
CA LEU A 57 -14.29 1.01 -8.75
C LEU A 57 -14.40 -0.12 -9.78
N ALA A 58 -13.70 -0.03 -10.92
CA ALA A 58 -13.70 -1.08 -11.93
C ALA A 58 -13.14 -2.41 -11.39
N TYR A 59 -12.00 -2.36 -10.69
CA TYR A 59 -11.41 -3.54 -10.04
C TYR A 59 -12.30 -4.08 -8.92
N ALA A 60 -12.96 -3.23 -8.12
CA ALA A 60 -13.84 -3.67 -7.04
C ALA A 60 -15.16 -4.29 -7.55
N LEU A 61 -15.73 -3.79 -8.66
CA LEU A 61 -16.88 -4.42 -9.31
C LEU A 61 -16.51 -5.79 -9.90
N ALA A 62 -15.37 -5.90 -10.59
CA ALA A 62 -14.88 -7.17 -11.12
C ALA A 62 -14.52 -8.17 -10.00
N ALA A 63 -13.92 -7.70 -8.90
CA ALA A 63 -13.68 -8.50 -7.70
C ALA A 63 -14.99 -8.99 -7.08
N LEU A 64 -16.01 -8.13 -6.95
CA LEU A 64 -17.31 -8.53 -6.40
C LEU A 64 -17.99 -9.61 -7.25
N ALA A 65 -17.89 -9.52 -8.59
CA ALA A 65 -18.37 -10.57 -9.48
C ALA A 65 -17.60 -11.89 -9.31
N LEU A 66 -16.27 -11.86 -9.33
CA LEU A 66 -15.46 -13.07 -9.13
C LEU A 66 -15.58 -13.66 -7.71
N PHE A 67 -15.90 -12.85 -6.69
CA PHE A 67 -16.20 -13.34 -5.35
C PHE A 67 -17.46 -14.22 -5.33
N VAL A 68 -18.49 -13.86 -6.10
CA VAL A 68 -19.70 -14.69 -6.25
C VAL A 68 -19.34 -16.02 -6.94
N LEU A 69 -18.60 -15.98 -8.05
CA LEU A 69 -18.15 -17.21 -8.74
C LEU A 69 -17.29 -18.11 -7.83
N ALA A 70 -16.29 -17.54 -7.16
CA ALA A 70 -15.36 -18.28 -6.30
C ALA A 70 -16.00 -18.90 -5.03
N ASN A 71 -17.24 -18.51 -4.68
CA ASN A 71 -18.01 -19.14 -3.60
C ASN A 71 -19.14 -20.05 -4.13
N ALA A 72 -19.57 -19.89 -5.38
CA ALA A 72 -20.62 -20.71 -6.00
C ALA A 72 -20.10 -22.04 -6.57
N PHE A 73 -18.86 -22.06 -7.09
CA PHE A 73 -18.23 -23.24 -7.67
C PHE A 73 -17.31 -23.97 -6.68
N PRO A 74 -17.03 -25.27 -6.89
CA PRO A 74 -16.00 -25.99 -6.13
C PRO A 74 -14.59 -25.48 -6.46
N ILE A 75 -13.67 -25.64 -5.50
CA ILE A 75 -12.24 -25.30 -5.64
C ILE A 75 -11.45 -26.52 -6.14
N VAL A 76 -11.80 -27.70 -5.61
CA VAL A 76 -11.20 -29.00 -5.93
C VAL A 76 -12.30 -30.04 -5.98
N GLY A 77 -12.33 -30.81 -7.07
CA GLY A 77 -12.97 -32.12 -7.13
C GLY A 77 -11.94 -33.23 -6.93
N LEU A 78 -12.29 -34.24 -6.13
CA LEU A 78 -11.50 -35.46 -5.95
C LEU A 78 -12.29 -36.66 -6.48
N SER A 79 -11.76 -37.33 -7.51
CA SER A 79 -12.33 -38.59 -8.02
C SER A 79 -11.85 -39.76 -7.17
N VAL A 80 -12.76 -40.36 -6.39
CA VAL A 80 -12.46 -41.52 -5.52
C VAL A 80 -13.48 -42.61 -5.81
N ASN A 81 -13.00 -43.77 -6.27
CA ASN A 81 -13.81 -44.95 -6.63
C ASN A 81 -14.91 -44.71 -7.70
N GLY A 82 -14.87 -43.58 -8.40
CA GLY A 82 -15.84 -43.19 -9.42
C GLY A 82 -16.75 -42.03 -8.99
N ASP A 83 -16.90 -41.80 -7.69
CA ASP A 83 -17.61 -40.62 -7.16
C ASP A 83 -16.68 -39.39 -7.19
N LEU A 84 -17.25 -38.24 -7.53
CA LEU A 84 -16.55 -36.96 -7.54
C LEU A 84 -16.90 -36.16 -6.27
N VAL A 85 -15.97 -36.11 -5.32
CA VAL A 85 -16.12 -35.35 -4.08
C VAL A 85 -15.67 -33.91 -4.31
N GLU A 86 -16.63 -33.03 -4.54
CA GLU A 86 -16.43 -31.59 -4.73
C GLU A 86 -16.45 -30.81 -3.40
N THR A 87 -15.58 -29.80 -3.27
CA THR A 87 -15.54 -28.93 -2.08
C THR A 87 -15.50 -27.44 -2.44
N THR A 88 -16.42 -26.65 -1.87
CA THR A 88 -16.47 -25.19 -1.99
C THR A 88 -15.76 -24.50 -0.81
N LEU A 89 -15.44 -23.21 -0.94
CA LEU A 89 -14.80 -22.41 0.13
C LEU A 89 -15.63 -22.42 1.42
N PHE A 90 -16.95 -22.28 1.29
CA PHE A 90 -17.89 -22.36 2.41
C PHE A 90 -18.04 -23.79 2.96
N GLY A 91 -18.01 -24.81 2.08
CA GLY A 91 -18.01 -26.22 2.47
C GLY A 91 -16.84 -26.57 3.38
N ALA A 92 -15.62 -26.15 3.03
CA ALA A 92 -14.43 -26.36 3.86
C ALA A 92 -14.57 -25.72 5.26
N VAL A 93 -15.06 -24.48 5.34
CA VAL A 93 -15.37 -23.80 6.63
C VAL A 93 -16.40 -24.60 7.44
N ALA A 94 -17.46 -25.11 6.79
CA ALA A 94 -18.52 -25.85 7.44
C ALA A 94 -18.06 -27.22 7.97
N VAL A 95 -17.11 -27.89 7.28
CA VAL A 95 -16.47 -29.13 7.76
C VAL A 95 -15.64 -28.85 9.02
N LEU A 96 -14.69 -27.91 8.95
CA LEU A 96 -13.84 -27.53 10.10
C LEU A 96 -14.67 -27.11 11.34
N TYR A 97 -15.85 -26.53 11.14
CA TYR A 97 -16.75 -26.17 12.24
C TYR A 97 -17.40 -27.41 12.90
N ARG A 98 -17.81 -28.41 12.11
CA ARG A 98 -18.40 -29.67 12.61
C ARG A 98 -17.36 -30.52 13.35
N ASP A 99 -16.13 -30.54 12.86
CA ASP A 99 -15.02 -31.33 13.41
C ASP A 99 -14.44 -30.75 14.73
N GLY A 100 -15.19 -29.88 15.41
CA GLY A 100 -14.80 -29.22 16.65
C GLY A 100 -13.74 -28.12 16.50
N MET A 101 -13.12 -27.98 15.32
CA MET A 101 -12.08 -26.97 15.01
C MET A 101 -12.66 -25.56 14.78
N TRP A 102 -13.69 -25.19 15.55
CA TRP A 102 -14.43 -23.93 15.40
C TRP A 102 -13.56 -22.66 15.43
N PRO A 103 -12.45 -22.53 16.19
CA PRO A 103 -11.62 -21.32 16.14
C PRO A 103 -10.93 -21.16 14.78
N LEU A 104 -10.59 -22.28 14.14
CA LEU A 104 -9.97 -22.30 12.81
C LEU A 104 -11.00 -22.05 11.71
N ALA A 105 -12.21 -22.62 11.85
CA ALA A 105 -13.34 -22.34 10.96
C ALA A 105 -13.73 -20.86 10.98
N VAL A 106 -13.83 -20.25 12.18
CA VAL A 106 -14.10 -18.81 12.34
C VAL A 106 -12.97 -17.97 11.76
N LEU A 107 -11.71 -18.34 12.00
CA LEU A 107 -10.56 -17.62 11.45
C LEU A 107 -10.60 -17.58 9.93
N ILE A 108 -10.77 -18.73 9.29
CA ILE A 108 -10.85 -18.86 7.84
C ILE A 108 -12.09 -18.10 7.33
N PHE A 109 -13.28 -18.33 7.89
CA PHE A 109 -14.49 -17.60 7.47
C PHE A 109 -14.31 -16.08 7.47
N VAL A 110 -13.70 -15.52 8.53
CA VAL A 110 -13.48 -14.09 8.66
C VAL A 110 -12.53 -13.58 7.56
N THR A 111 -11.43 -14.27 7.29
CA THR A 111 -10.39 -13.75 6.40
C THR A 111 -10.56 -14.14 4.93
N THR A 112 -11.27 -15.22 4.63
CA THR A 112 -11.43 -15.75 3.26
C THR A 112 -12.79 -15.41 2.63
N LEU A 113 -13.85 -15.27 3.44
CA LEU A 113 -15.17 -14.79 2.98
C LEU A 113 -15.43 -13.34 3.41
N LEU A 114 -15.44 -13.07 4.72
CA LEU A 114 -15.99 -11.81 5.26
C LEU A 114 -15.17 -10.58 4.87
N MET A 115 -13.84 -10.60 5.04
CA MET A 115 -12.99 -9.44 4.72
C MET A 115 -12.92 -9.14 3.21
N PRO A 116 -12.76 -10.11 2.28
CA PRO A 116 -12.85 -9.87 0.84
C PRO A 116 -14.21 -9.31 0.38
N ALA A 117 -15.32 -9.80 0.95
CA ALA A 117 -16.65 -9.26 0.69
C ALA A 117 -16.78 -7.80 1.19
N LEU A 118 -16.36 -7.54 2.43
CA LEU A 118 -16.41 -6.20 3.04
C LEU A 118 -15.52 -5.18 2.30
N GLN A 119 -14.34 -5.61 1.81
CA GLN A 119 -13.44 -4.76 1.03
C GLN A 119 -14.02 -4.42 -0.36
N SER A 120 -14.47 -5.42 -1.12
CA SER A 120 -15.03 -5.20 -2.46
C SER A 120 -16.33 -4.39 -2.40
N ALA A 121 -17.30 -4.80 -1.57
CA ALA A 121 -18.55 -4.07 -1.38
C ALA A 121 -18.34 -2.67 -0.80
N GLY A 122 -17.39 -2.49 0.13
CA GLY A 122 -17.07 -1.18 0.71
C GLY A 122 -16.52 -0.16 -0.30
N ILE A 123 -15.65 -0.60 -1.22
CA ILE A 123 -15.13 0.25 -2.31
C ILE A 123 -16.26 0.59 -3.30
N VAL A 124 -17.09 -0.39 -3.68
CA VAL A 124 -18.24 -0.16 -4.57
C VAL A 124 -19.23 0.82 -3.93
N TRP A 125 -19.60 0.64 -2.66
CA TRP A 125 -20.53 1.52 -1.95
C TRP A 125 -20.03 2.96 -1.82
N LEU A 126 -18.73 3.16 -1.62
CA LEU A 126 -18.14 4.51 -1.55
C LEU A 126 -18.08 5.19 -2.91
N LEU A 127 -17.69 4.46 -3.97
CA LEU A 127 -17.33 5.05 -5.26
C LEU A 127 -18.45 5.03 -6.32
N LEU A 128 -19.38 4.07 -6.26
CA LEU A 128 -20.49 3.99 -7.23
C LEU A 128 -21.43 5.21 -7.14
N PRO A 129 -21.89 5.68 -5.95
CA PRO A 129 -22.69 6.90 -5.87
C PRO A 129 -21.92 8.12 -6.40
N LEU A 130 -20.63 8.25 -6.05
CA LEU A 130 -19.78 9.35 -6.51
C LEU A 130 -19.63 9.39 -8.03
N ARG A 131 -19.52 8.23 -8.69
CA ARG A 131 -19.51 8.15 -10.16
C ARG A 131 -20.87 8.48 -10.79
N LEU A 132 -21.95 8.24 -10.05
CA LEU A 132 -23.33 8.63 -10.42
C LEU A 132 -23.68 10.08 -9.99
N GLY A 133 -22.71 10.89 -9.57
CA GLY A 133 -22.92 12.28 -9.14
C GLY A 133 -23.60 12.46 -7.77
N HIS A 134 -23.86 11.36 -7.04
CA HIS A 134 -24.50 11.36 -5.73
C HIS A 134 -23.46 11.31 -4.60
N ARG A 135 -23.74 11.97 -3.47
CA ARG A 135 -22.92 11.84 -2.25
C ARG A 135 -23.22 10.49 -1.57
N SER A 136 -22.18 9.72 -1.24
CA SER A 136 -22.34 8.42 -0.59
C SER A 136 -22.74 8.57 0.88
N TYR A 137 -23.80 7.84 1.29
CA TYR A 137 -24.34 7.91 2.64
C TYR A 137 -23.39 7.26 3.67
N ARG A 138 -23.13 7.96 4.78
CA ARG A 138 -22.26 7.54 5.89
C ARG A 138 -20.88 7.05 5.45
N ALA A 139 -20.26 7.80 4.53
CA ALA A 139 -18.92 7.54 4.03
C ALA A 139 -17.85 7.39 5.14
N ASP A 140 -18.01 8.07 6.28
CA ASP A 140 -17.14 7.91 7.45
C ASP A 140 -17.16 6.48 8.04
N VAL A 141 -18.35 5.88 8.15
CA VAL A 141 -18.54 4.52 8.70
C VAL A 141 -17.94 3.49 7.75
N VAL A 142 -18.29 3.59 6.46
CA VAL A 142 -17.84 2.64 5.44
C VAL A 142 -16.33 2.77 5.22
N PHE A 143 -15.77 3.98 5.27
CA PHE A 143 -14.32 4.19 5.22
C PHE A 143 -13.60 3.55 6.42
N ARG A 144 -14.13 3.67 7.65
CA ARG A 144 -13.55 2.98 8.83
C ARG A 144 -13.63 1.46 8.69
N LEU A 145 -14.76 0.91 8.26
CA LEU A 145 -14.92 -0.53 8.03
C LEU A 145 -13.97 -1.04 6.93
N LEU A 146 -13.82 -0.29 5.84
CA LEU A 146 -12.89 -0.61 4.75
C LEU A 146 -11.43 -0.54 5.22
N HIS A 147 -11.05 0.45 6.02
CA HIS A 147 -9.68 0.57 6.53
C HIS A 147 -9.33 -0.58 7.49
N VAL A 148 -10.29 -1.00 8.32
CA VAL A 148 -10.16 -2.26 9.09
C VAL A 148 -10.01 -3.45 8.14
N ALA A 149 -10.92 -3.65 7.17
CA ALA A 149 -10.84 -4.77 6.23
C ALA A 149 -9.49 -4.83 5.49
N GLN A 150 -8.98 -3.70 4.98
CA GLN A 150 -7.67 -3.61 4.32
C GLN A 150 -6.49 -3.97 5.23
N SER A 151 -6.60 -3.79 6.56
CA SER A 151 -5.56 -4.20 7.52
C SER A 151 -5.57 -5.69 7.88
N TRP A 152 -6.68 -6.39 7.62
CA TRP A 152 -6.84 -7.85 7.84
C TRP A 152 -6.90 -8.65 6.52
N GLY A 153 -7.01 -7.98 5.38
CA GLY A 153 -7.12 -8.55 4.03
C GLY A 153 -5.82 -9.16 3.52
N MET A 154 -5.41 -10.28 4.12
CA MET A 154 -4.22 -11.04 3.73
C MET A 154 -4.51 -11.94 2.52
N THR A 155 -4.82 -11.31 1.39
CA THR A 155 -5.21 -12.02 0.17
C THR A 155 -4.03 -12.83 -0.41
N GLU A 156 -2.89 -12.18 -0.62
CA GLU A 156 -1.64 -12.75 -1.17
C GLU A 156 -1.25 -14.08 -0.50
N VAL A 157 -1.44 -14.14 0.83
CA VAL A 157 -1.18 -15.29 1.69
C VAL A 157 -2.02 -16.53 1.34
N LEU A 158 -3.31 -16.35 1.05
CA LEU A 158 -4.23 -17.45 0.86
C LEU A 158 -4.05 -18.15 -0.51
N ILE A 159 -3.61 -17.41 -1.52
CA ILE A 159 -3.13 -18.00 -2.79
C ILE A 159 -1.96 -18.94 -2.51
N LEU A 160 -0.98 -18.50 -1.70
CA LEU A 160 0.22 -19.30 -1.40
C LEU A 160 -0.11 -20.54 -0.55
N GLY A 161 -1.01 -20.41 0.44
CA GLY A 161 -1.53 -21.55 1.20
C GLY A 161 -2.23 -22.58 0.33
N LEU A 162 -3.13 -22.13 -0.56
CA LEU A 162 -3.88 -22.98 -1.49
C LEU A 162 -2.97 -23.62 -2.56
N LEU A 163 -1.95 -22.91 -3.05
CA LEU A 163 -0.97 -23.44 -4.00
C LEU A 163 -0.11 -24.57 -3.38
N VAL A 164 0.44 -24.35 -2.18
CA VAL A 164 1.22 -25.38 -1.46
C VAL A 164 0.36 -26.61 -1.16
N ALA A 165 -0.90 -26.38 -0.78
CA ALA A 165 -1.89 -27.42 -0.54
C ALA A 165 -2.16 -28.27 -1.81
N LEU A 166 -2.47 -27.62 -2.95
CA LEU A 166 -2.69 -28.29 -4.23
C LEU A 166 -1.48 -29.09 -4.69
N VAL A 167 -0.27 -28.53 -4.59
CA VAL A 167 0.98 -29.23 -4.95
C VAL A 167 1.17 -30.50 -4.11
N LYS A 168 0.92 -30.44 -2.79
CA LYS A 168 1.02 -31.64 -1.94
C LYS A 168 -0.06 -32.67 -2.28
N LEU A 169 -1.28 -32.24 -2.57
CA LEU A 169 -2.39 -33.14 -2.90
C LEU A 169 -2.19 -33.84 -4.26
N ALA A 170 -1.65 -33.12 -5.25
CA ALA A 170 -1.32 -33.65 -6.57
C ALA A 170 -0.20 -34.72 -6.57
N HIS A 171 0.59 -34.82 -5.49
CA HIS A 171 1.54 -35.93 -5.28
C HIS A 171 0.89 -37.20 -4.70
N ILE A 172 -0.38 -37.15 -4.29
CA ILE A 172 -1.10 -38.25 -3.63
C ILE A 172 -2.31 -38.72 -4.47
N ALA A 173 -2.98 -37.80 -5.16
CA ALA A 173 -4.14 -38.09 -6.00
C ALA A 173 -4.13 -37.24 -7.29
N SER A 174 -4.91 -37.64 -8.28
CA SER A 174 -5.18 -36.84 -9.49
C SER A 174 -6.09 -35.65 -9.17
N VAL A 175 -5.49 -34.53 -8.80
CA VAL A 175 -6.21 -33.28 -8.46
C VAL A 175 -6.52 -32.50 -9.74
N VAL A 176 -7.81 -32.30 -10.03
CA VAL A 176 -8.25 -31.38 -11.09
C VAL A 176 -8.50 -29.99 -10.47
N PRO A 177 -7.74 -28.94 -10.87
CA PRO A 177 -7.95 -27.59 -10.38
C PRO A 177 -9.20 -26.95 -11.03
N ASP A 178 -10.20 -26.64 -10.21
CA ASP A 178 -11.53 -26.29 -10.70
C ASP A 178 -11.75 -24.77 -10.90
N THR A 179 -12.91 -24.39 -11.42
CA THR A 179 -13.28 -23.04 -11.85
C THR A 179 -13.21 -22.02 -10.71
N ALA A 180 -13.50 -22.41 -9.46
CA ALA A 180 -13.34 -21.49 -8.34
C ALA A 180 -11.88 -21.18 -8.03
N LEU A 181 -10.92 -22.08 -8.27
CA LEU A 181 -9.49 -21.80 -8.04
C LEU A 181 -9.02 -20.62 -8.91
N TRP A 182 -9.35 -20.66 -10.20
CA TRP A 182 -9.00 -19.60 -11.15
C TRP A 182 -9.74 -18.30 -10.86
N SER A 183 -11.05 -18.39 -10.58
CA SER A 183 -11.87 -17.25 -10.15
C SER A 183 -11.32 -16.61 -8.89
N PHE A 184 -10.84 -17.41 -7.95
CA PHE A 184 -10.26 -16.98 -6.69
C PHE A 184 -8.89 -16.32 -6.88
N GLY A 185 -7.99 -16.91 -7.67
CA GLY A 185 -6.71 -16.28 -8.01
C GLY A 185 -6.90 -14.89 -8.66
N ALA A 186 -7.83 -14.78 -9.60
CA ALA A 186 -8.15 -13.53 -10.28
C ALA A 186 -8.86 -12.50 -9.38
N LEU A 187 -9.83 -12.91 -8.54
CA LEU A 187 -10.46 -12.10 -7.49
C LEU A 187 -9.40 -11.38 -6.65
N MET A 188 -8.37 -12.10 -6.26
CA MET A 188 -7.40 -11.67 -5.25
C MET A 188 -6.37 -10.70 -5.85
N LEU A 189 -5.99 -10.90 -7.12
CA LEU A 189 -5.27 -9.90 -7.92
C LEU A 189 -6.10 -8.62 -8.11
N LEU A 190 -7.41 -8.72 -8.33
CA LEU A 190 -8.30 -7.56 -8.45
C LEU A 190 -8.48 -6.82 -7.12
N LEU A 191 -8.54 -7.53 -5.97
CA LEU A 191 -8.58 -6.90 -4.65
C LEU A 191 -7.28 -6.13 -4.34
N ALA A 192 -6.12 -6.68 -4.72
CA ALA A 192 -4.84 -6.00 -4.62
C ALA A 192 -4.77 -4.78 -5.56
N ALA A 193 -5.23 -4.92 -6.81
CA ALA A 193 -5.30 -3.82 -7.78
C ALA A 193 -6.28 -2.70 -7.34
N ALA A 194 -7.43 -3.06 -6.76
CA ALA A 194 -8.38 -2.12 -6.18
C ALA A 194 -7.76 -1.35 -5.01
N ALA A 195 -7.09 -2.05 -4.08
CA ALA A 195 -6.40 -1.43 -2.95
C ALA A 195 -5.23 -0.52 -3.41
N ALA A 196 -4.50 -0.89 -4.45
CA ALA A 196 -3.41 -0.10 -5.02
C ALA A 196 -3.87 1.10 -5.88
N ALA A 197 -5.13 1.11 -6.33
CA ALA A 197 -5.73 2.21 -7.09
C ALA A 197 -6.57 3.16 -6.22
N PHE A 198 -7.04 2.70 -5.05
CA PHE A 198 -7.86 3.46 -4.12
C PHE A 198 -7.02 4.45 -3.29
N ASP A 199 -7.10 5.74 -3.61
CA ASP A 199 -6.46 6.79 -2.80
C ASP A 199 -7.48 7.52 -1.88
N PRO A 200 -7.31 7.47 -0.55
CA PRO A 200 -8.14 8.21 0.39
C PRO A 200 -8.15 9.73 0.17
N ARG A 201 -7.07 10.35 -0.35
CA ARG A 201 -7.04 11.79 -0.57
C ARG A 201 -7.97 12.19 -1.70
N ASP A 202 -7.89 11.50 -2.83
CA ASP A 202 -8.77 11.74 -3.98
C ASP A 202 -10.24 11.45 -3.63
N LEU A 203 -10.52 10.36 -2.89
CA LEU A 203 -11.89 10.00 -2.46
C LEU A 203 -12.56 11.16 -1.73
N TRP A 204 -11.87 11.68 -0.72
CA TRP A 204 -12.43 12.68 0.17
C TRP A 204 -12.40 14.09 -0.45
N ALA A 205 -11.44 14.41 -1.31
CA ALA A 205 -11.50 15.62 -2.13
C ALA A 205 -12.77 15.64 -3.02
N ARG A 206 -13.13 14.51 -3.65
CA ARG A 206 -14.40 14.37 -4.39
C ARG A 206 -15.64 14.52 -3.48
N LEU A 207 -15.60 14.02 -2.24
CA LEU A 207 -16.71 14.14 -1.28
C LEU A 207 -16.91 15.56 -0.74
N GLU A 208 -15.81 16.24 -0.39
CA GLU A 208 -15.78 17.60 0.16
C GLU A 208 -16.19 18.65 -0.90
N GLY A 209 -16.12 18.30 -2.19
CA GLY A 209 -16.39 19.21 -3.31
C GLY A 209 -15.21 20.13 -3.63
N THR A 210 -14.09 19.97 -2.92
CA THR A 210 -12.83 20.64 -3.18
C THR A 210 -12.31 20.19 -4.55
N PRO A 211 -12.18 21.07 -5.56
CA PRO A 211 -11.62 20.68 -6.85
C PRO A 211 -10.19 20.19 -6.62
N ALA A 212 -9.88 18.98 -7.12
CA ALA A 212 -8.55 18.39 -6.96
C ALA A 212 -7.49 19.37 -7.50
N VAL A 213 -6.70 19.95 -6.59
CA VAL A 213 -6.05 21.27 -6.73
C VAL A 213 -5.04 21.36 -7.91
N HIS A 214 -4.75 20.25 -8.58
CA HIS A 214 -3.72 20.12 -9.60
C HIS A 214 -4.23 19.50 -10.90
N GLN A 215 -5.34 19.97 -11.46
CA GLN A 215 -5.58 19.81 -12.91
C GLN A 215 -5.11 21.08 -13.65
N PRO A 216 -3.79 21.22 -13.96
CA PRO A 216 -3.37 22.23 -14.91
C PRO A 216 -4.02 21.91 -16.25
N ALA A 217 -4.73 22.89 -16.81
CA ALA A 217 -5.37 22.77 -18.12
C ALA A 217 -4.32 22.84 -19.23
N PHE A 218 -3.50 21.78 -19.36
CA PHE A 218 -2.60 21.60 -20.49
C PHE A 218 -3.43 21.38 -21.76
N GLY A 219 -3.62 22.47 -22.52
CA GLY A 219 -4.04 22.42 -23.92
C GLY A 219 -5.33 21.64 -24.18
N GLN A 220 -6.47 22.17 -23.73
CA GLN A 220 -7.60 22.17 -24.67
C GLN A 220 -7.20 23.16 -25.78
N PRO A 221 -6.95 22.72 -27.03
CA PRO A 221 -6.87 23.66 -28.12
C PRO A 221 -8.24 24.33 -28.21
N ALA A 222 -8.27 25.64 -28.03
CA ALA A 222 -9.48 26.42 -28.29
C ALA A 222 -9.74 26.37 -29.80
N VAL A 223 -10.50 25.34 -30.24
CA VAL A 223 -11.05 25.28 -31.59
C VAL A 223 -11.93 26.51 -31.72
N SER A 224 -11.39 27.51 -32.41
CA SER A 224 -12.08 28.75 -32.68
C SER A 224 -13.35 28.42 -33.44
N ARG A 225 -14.51 28.63 -32.79
CA ARG A 225 -15.78 28.69 -33.50
C ARG A 225 -15.69 29.91 -34.42
N THR A 226 -15.31 29.67 -35.67
CA THR A 226 -15.56 30.59 -36.78
C THR A 226 -17.03 30.97 -36.72
N ALA A 227 -17.29 32.28 -36.62
CA ALA A 227 -18.65 32.79 -36.46
C ALA A 227 -19.41 32.65 -37.79
N ILE A 228 -20.02 31.49 -38.00
CA ILE A 228 -21.05 31.31 -39.03
C ILE A 228 -22.20 32.26 -38.66
N GLY A 229 -22.57 33.12 -39.61
CA GLY A 229 -23.17 34.43 -39.31
C GLY A 229 -24.56 34.38 -38.66
N GLN A 230 -24.79 35.34 -37.76
CA GLN A 230 -26.15 35.73 -37.35
C GLN A 230 -26.76 36.62 -38.45
N PRO A 231 -27.97 36.33 -38.95
CA PRO A 231 -28.63 37.19 -39.93
C PRO A 231 -29.25 38.41 -39.23
N LEU A 232 -28.57 39.56 -39.33
CA LEU A 232 -29.10 40.85 -38.88
C LEU A 232 -30.04 41.43 -39.96
N MET A 233 -31.34 41.27 -39.75
CA MET A 233 -32.39 41.96 -40.51
C MET A 233 -32.35 43.45 -40.12
N GLY A 234 -31.85 44.31 -41.02
CA GLY A 234 -31.52 45.69 -40.72
C GLY A 234 -32.62 46.72 -41.02
N GLN A 235 -32.38 47.97 -40.60
CA GLN A 235 -33.03 49.19 -41.12
C GLN A 235 -31.99 50.33 -41.25
N PRO A 236 -32.26 51.39 -42.04
CA PRO A 236 -31.21 52.00 -42.85
C PRO A 236 -30.91 53.49 -42.57
N GLY A 237 -29.78 53.96 -43.12
CA GLY A 237 -29.67 55.32 -43.67
C GLY A 237 -28.64 56.25 -43.01
N ALA A 238 -27.56 56.56 -43.74
CA ALA A 238 -27.21 57.92 -44.20
C ALA A 238 -25.82 57.88 -44.86
N GLY A 239 -25.69 58.49 -46.04
CA GLY A 239 -24.58 58.23 -46.97
C GLY A 239 -23.20 58.75 -46.57
N GLN A 240 -22.20 58.16 -47.23
CA GLN A 240 -21.37 58.89 -48.20
C GLN A 240 -20.78 57.92 -49.24
N PHE A 241 -20.76 58.33 -50.51
CA PHE A 241 -20.24 57.54 -51.63
C PHE A 241 -18.77 57.88 -51.87
N ALA A 242 -17.90 56.86 -51.93
CA ALA A 242 -16.54 56.98 -52.43
C ALA A 242 -16.37 56.02 -53.62
N ILE A 243 -16.12 56.56 -54.81
CA ILE A 243 -16.03 55.79 -56.07
C ILE A 243 -14.57 55.49 -56.37
N GLY A 244 -14.21 54.20 -56.43
CA GLY A 244 -12.88 53.72 -56.81
C GLY A 244 -12.98 52.46 -57.67
N ARG A 245 -12.28 52.44 -58.82
CA ARG A 245 -12.38 51.35 -59.80
C ARG A 245 -11.47 50.16 -59.44
N PRO A 246 -11.87 48.91 -59.72
CA PRO A 246 -10.95 47.77 -59.77
C PRO A 246 -10.19 47.72 -61.11
N PRO A 247 -8.91 47.34 -61.12
CA PRO A 247 -8.23 46.81 -62.29
C PRO A 247 -8.14 45.28 -62.25
N MET A 248 -8.26 44.62 -63.40
CA MET A 248 -8.14 43.18 -63.57
C MET A 248 -6.93 42.86 -64.45
N SER A 249 -6.13 41.87 -64.04
CA SER A 249 -5.15 41.08 -64.83
C SER A 249 -4.20 41.78 -65.82
N GLN A 250 -2.90 41.59 -65.61
CA GLN A 250 -2.04 40.93 -66.61
C GLN A 250 -0.80 40.30 -65.92
N PRO A 251 -0.26 39.16 -66.41
CA PRO A 251 0.95 38.54 -65.88
C PRO A 251 2.21 39.04 -66.60
N ASP A 252 3.37 38.89 -65.95
CA ASP A 252 4.69 39.14 -66.56
C ASP A 252 5.64 37.94 -66.30
N MET A 253 6.66 37.73 -67.15
CA MET A 253 7.36 36.45 -67.28
C MET A 253 8.88 36.57 -67.47
N GLY A 254 9.64 36.04 -66.51
CA GLY A 254 11.08 35.81 -66.60
C GLY A 254 11.78 35.92 -65.24
N ARG A 255 12.89 35.22 -64.96
CA ARG A 255 13.61 34.19 -65.73
C ARG A 255 14.43 33.35 -64.72
N PRO A 256 14.47 32.00 -64.78
CA PRO A 256 15.13 31.18 -63.76
C PRO A 256 16.65 31.08 -63.94
N VAL A 257 17.37 30.83 -62.85
CA VAL A 257 18.80 30.42 -62.82
C VAL A 257 18.92 29.15 -61.97
N LEU A 258 19.83 28.24 -62.35
CA LEU A 258 19.81 26.84 -61.94
C LEU A 258 21.24 26.26 -61.82
N GLY A 259 21.41 25.26 -60.94
CA GLY A 259 22.65 24.49 -60.74
C GLY A 259 23.03 24.42 -59.25
N GLN A 260 23.27 23.30 -58.54
CA GLN A 260 23.27 21.83 -58.68
C GLN A 260 24.59 21.23 -58.11
N PRO A 261 24.62 19.97 -57.61
CA PRO A 261 25.67 19.46 -56.71
C PRO A 261 26.45 18.23 -57.22
N LEU A 262 27.56 17.83 -56.55
CA LEU A 262 28.03 16.41 -56.49
C LEU A 262 29.10 16.14 -55.40
N MET A 263 29.56 14.89 -55.30
CA MET A 263 30.60 14.30 -54.41
C MET A 263 31.27 13.11 -55.17
N ALA A 264 32.29 12.35 -54.72
CA ALA A 264 33.03 12.27 -53.44
C ALA A 264 34.42 11.58 -53.64
N GLN A 265 35.36 11.79 -52.70
CA GLN A 265 36.50 10.88 -52.33
C GLN A 265 37.60 10.58 -53.39
N PRO A 266 38.77 9.98 -53.02
CA PRO A 266 39.31 9.59 -51.70
C PRO A 266 40.57 10.45 -51.32
N ASP A 267 41.77 10.06 -50.81
CA ASP A 267 42.34 8.76 -50.35
C ASP A 267 43.59 8.88 -49.40
N THR A 268 44.01 7.73 -48.84
CA THR A 268 45.28 7.29 -48.19
C THR A 268 46.24 8.23 -47.41
N GLY A 269 46.64 7.82 -46.18
CA GLY A 269 47.86 8.30 -45.49
C GLY A 269 48.12 7.69 -44.08
N GLN A 270 49.32 7.14 -43.84
CA GLN A 270 49.84 6.53 -42.58
C GLN A 270 50.50 7.60 -41.65
N SER A 271 50.87 7.42 -40.36
CA SER A 271 50.66 6.40 -39.29
C SER A 271 51.16 6.92 -37.91
N SER A 272 50.86 6.16 -36.83
CA SER A 272 51.70 5.92 -35.62
C SER A 272 52.06 7.00 -34.56
N THR A 273 52.01 6.55 -33.30
CA THR A 273 52.85 6.87 -32.10
C THR A 273 52.63 8.11 -31.20
N ASP A 274 52.69 7.81 -29.89
CA ASP A 274 53.27 8.54 -28.74
C ASP A 274 52.57 9.71 -27.98
N GLN A 275 52.51 9.50 -26.66
CA GLN A 275 52.57 10.50 -25.57
C GLN A 275 54.07 10.78 -25.28
N PRO A 276 54.50 11.88 -24.62
CA PRO A 276 53.80 12.54 -23.50
C PRO A 276 54.07 14.08 -23.41
N ALA A 277 54.23 14.56 -22.18
CA ALA A 277 54.82 15.83 -21.74
C ALA A 277 53.88 17.02 -21.52
N THR A 278 54.11 17.65 -20.37
CA THR A 278 53.54 18.91 -19.88
C THR A 278 54.17 20.11 -20.57
N ASP A 279 53.43 21.22 -20.65
CA ASP A 279 53.97 22.47 -20.08
C ASP A 279 52.85 23.45 -19.67
N GLN A 280 53.17 24.30 -18.69
CA GLN A 280 52.41 25.51 -18.38
C GLN A 280 53.14 26.72 -18.99
N PRO A 281 52.44 27.84 -19.22
CA PRO A 281 52.68 28.94 -18.29
C PRO A 281 51.41 29.64 -17.82
N ALA A 282 51.52 30.35 -16.70
CA ALA A 282 50.45 31.15 -16.13
C ALA A 282 50.30 32.51 -16.82
N PHE A 283 49.09 33.06 -16.81
CA PHE A 283 48.88 34.50 -16.83
C PHE A 283 47.83 34.91 -15.78
N THR A 284 47.93 36.13 -15.27
CA THR A 284 47.39 36.50 -13.96
C THR A 284 46.24 37.52 -13.99
N ALA A 285 45.30 37.29 -13.07
CA ALA A 285 44.52 38.29 -12.32
C ALA A 285 43.50 39.23 -13.03
N ARG A 286 42.26 39.14 -12.51
CA ARG A 286 41.22 40.18 -12.33
C ARG A 286 40.41 40.68 -13.54
N GLY A 287 39.12 40.88 -13.26
CA GLY A 287 38.09 41.31 -14.21
C GLY A 287 36.71 40.83 -13.72
N ASP A 288 36.22 41.40 -12.63
CA ASP A 288 35.04 40.88 -11.92
C ASP A 288 33.72 41.09 -12.70
N ALA A 289 33.07 39.97 -13.05
CA ALA A 289 31.70 39.95 -13.59
C ALA A 289 30.88 38.88 -12.84
N ALA A 290 29.81 39.30 -12.18
CA ALA A 290 29.10 38.46 -11.22
C ALA A 290 28.27 37.36 -11.90
N ALA A 291 28.70 36.10 -11.76
CA ALA A 291 27.83 34.96 -11.98
C ALA A 291 26.65 35.00 -10.98
N PRO A 292 25.41 34.70 -11.41
CA PRO A 292 24.26 34.76 -10.52
C PRO A 292 24.42 33.75 -9.38
N ALA A 293 24.46 34.26 -8.15
CA ALA A 293 24.66 33.43 -6.97
C ALA A 293 23.59 32.33 -6.90
N ARG A 294 24.02 31.07 -6.96
CA ARG A 294 23.18 29.93 -6.57
C ARG A 294 22.79 30.17 -5.12
N GLN A 295 21.56 30.62 -4.89
CA GLN A 295 21.05 30.88 -3.55
C GLN A 295 21.10 29.58 -2.74
N ALA A 296 22.12 29.48 -1.86
CA ALA A 296 22.22 28.39 -0.92
C ALA A 296 20.99 28.45 -0.01
N ALA A 297 20.08 27.48 -0.17
CA ALA A 297 18.83 27.45 0.59
C ALA A 297 19.14 27.55 2.09
N PRO A 298 18.51 28.46 2.84
CA PRO A 298 18.96 28.84 4.18
C PRO A 298 18.97 27.62 5.11
N ALA A 299 20.18 27.20 5.51
CA ALA A 299 20.46 25.95 6.22
C ALA A 299 20.08 25.99 7.72
N ALA A 300 18.94 26.59 8.04
CA ALA A 300 18.43 26.75 9.40
C ALA A 300 16.89 26.71 9.51
N PHE A 301 16.16 26.19 8.52
CA PHE A 301 14.76 25.84 8.74
C PHE A 301 14.67 24.68 9.74
N PHE A 302 14.35 25.01 10.99
CA PHE A 302 13.85 24.05 11.98
C PHE A 302 12.56 23.43 11.43
N ALA A 303 12.71 22.31 10.74
CA ALA A 303 11.60 21.59 10.12
C ALA A 303 10.73 20.97 11.24
N ARG A 304 9.69 21.72 11.62
CA ARG A 304 8.86 21.42 12.80
C ARG A 304 8.10 20.11 12.58
N THR A 305 7.97 19.32 13.65
CA THR A 305 7.05 18.18 13.64
C THR A 305 5.60 18.65 13.78
N ALA A 306 4.64 17.82 13.39
CA ALA A 306 3.22 18.07 13.60
C ALA A 306 2.94 18.28 15.09
N ALA A 307 3.43 17.37 15.95
CA ALA A 307 3.33 17.50 17.41
C ALA A 307 3.99 18.79 17.93
N GLY A 308 5.17 19.17 17.42
CA GLY A 308 5.85 20.43 17.77
C GLY A 308 5.12 21.70 17.29
N CYS A 309 4.10 21.57 16.44
CA CYS A 309 3.17 22.63 16.07
C CYS A 309 1.79 22.49 16.74
N GLY A 310 1.62 21.58 17.69
CA GLY A 310 0.34 21.27 18.34
C GLY A 310 -0.69 20.58 17.42
N ARG A 311 -0.28 20.07 16.26
CA ARG A 311 -1.12 19.47 15.22
C ARG A 311 -0.98 17.95 15.18
N CYS A 312 -2.01 17.24 14.77
CA CYS A 312 -1.98 15.78 14.58
C CYS A 312 -2.45 15.40 13.18
N VAL A 313 -1.95 14.27 12.67
CA VAL A 313 -2.40 13.69 11.40
C VAL A 313 -3.26 12.46 11.70
N CYS A 314 -4.41 12.37 11.04
CA CYS A 314 -5.21 11.15 11.00
C CYS A 314 -4.45 10.06 10.24
N HIS A 315 -4.21 8.91 10.86
CA HIS A 315 -3.50 7.80 10.19
C HIS A 315 -4.35 7.15 9.09
N ASP A 316 -5.67 7.12 9.24
CA ASP A 316 -6.58 6.43 8.32
C ASP A 316 -6.82 7.20 7.01
N CYS A 317 -7.06 8.52 7.09
CA CYS A 317 -7.38 9.36 5.92
C CYS A 317 -6.32 10.41 5.56
N GLY A 318 -5.27 10.58 6.39
CA GLY A 318 -4.17 11.52 6.14
C GLY A 318 -4.47 12.99 6.41
N LEU A 319 -5.64 13.35 6.95
CA LEU A 319 -5.96 14.75 7.29
C LEU A 319 -5.03 15.28 8.39
N LEU A 320 -4.27 16.34 8.08
CA LEU A 320 -3.60 17.18 9.06
C LEU A 320 -4.65 18.07 9.75
N SER A 321 -4.86 17.86 11.04
CA SER A 321 -5.83 18.63 11.84
C SER A 321 -5.18 19.87 12.44
N ALA A 322 -5.97 20.93 12.59
CA ALA A 322 -5.61 22.20 13.21
C ALA A 322 -5.00 22.05 14.63
N PRO A 323 -4.22 23.04 15.10
CA PRO A 323 -3.63 22.98 16.44
C PRO A 323 -4.69 22.91 17.54
N ILE A 324 -4.46 22.07 18.56
CA ILE A 324 -5.38 21.89 19.70
C ILE A 324 -5.22 23.07 20.67
N ALA A 325 -5.76 24.22 20.30
CA ALA A 325 -5.73 25.45 21.10
C ALA A 325 -6.89 25.49 22.09
N GLY A 326 -6.67 25.02 23.32
CA GLY A 326 -7.64 25.11 24.41
C GLY A 326 -7.28 24.21 25.60
N ALA A 327 -7.28 24.76 26.80
CA ALA A 327 -7.18 23.97 28.03
C ALA A 327 -8.49 23.20 28.29
N HIS A 328 -8.43 22.15 29.13
CA HIS A 328 -9.57 21.37 29.63
C HIS A 328 -10.39 20.55 28.62
N ALA A 329 -10.04 20.50 27.33
CA ALA A 329 -10.48 19.41 26.47
C ALA A 329 -9.83 18.09 26.94
N HIS A 330 -10.63 17.09 27.37
CA HIS A 330 -10.10 15.80 27.83
C HIS A 330 -9.24 15.13 26.74
N ARG A 331 -7.98 14.81 27.08
CA ARG A 331 -6.91 14.36 26.14
C ARG A 331 -7.15 13.00 25.42
N HIS A 332 -8.35 12.43 25.50
CA HIS A 332 -8.63 11.02 25.19
C HIS A 332 -9.56 10.74 24.00
N ASP A 333 -10.29 11.73 23.48
CA ASP A 333 -11.30 11.48 22.42
C ASP A 333 -11.37 12.59 21.34
N LEU A 334 -10.23 13.16 20.96
CA LEU A 334 -10.15 13.94 19.71
C LEU A 334 -10.48 13.04 18.53
N ARG A 335 -11.31 13.53 17.59
CA ARG A 335 -11.76 12.77 16.41
C ARG A 335 -11.52 13.54 15.12
N CYS A 336 -11.22 12.78 14.07
CA CYS A 336 -11.05 13.32 12.73
C CYS A 336 -12.38 13.83 12.18
N THR A 337 -12.47 15.11 11.82
CA THR A 337 -13.67 15.73 11.23
C THR A 337 -14.14 15.06 9.94
N ARG A 338 -13.22 14.41 9.23
CA ARG A 338 -13.42 13.73 7.94
C ARG A 338 -13.88 12.29 8.11
N CYS A 339 -13.05 11.42 8.68
CA CYS A 339 -13.35 9.98 8.80
C CYS A 339 -13.80 9.51 10.20
N GLY A 340 -13.96 10.40 11.18
CA GLY A 340 -14.44 10.09 12.54
C GLY A 340 -13.51 9.25 13.43
N SER A 341 -12.32 8.86 12.96
CA SER A 341 -11.35 8.06 13.73
C SER A 341 -10.70 8.87 14.87
N ARG A 342 -10.18 8.18 15.90
CA ARG A 342 -9.53 8.83 17.05
C ARG A 342 -8.15 9.38 16.67
N LEU A 343 -7.96 10.67 16.90
CA LEU A 343 -6.70 11.38 16.70
C LEU A 343 -5.84 11.34 17.96
N HIS A 344 -4.53 11.13 17.79
CA HIS A 344 -3.56 11.17 18.90
C HIS A 344 -2.19 11.69 18.44
N MET A 345 -1.54 12.51 19.28
CA MET A 345 -0.18 13.00 19.00
C MET A 345 0.82 11.86 18.88
N ARG A 346 0.82 10.93 19.84
CA ARG A 346 1.51 9.63 19.82
C ARG A 346 0.52 8.56 20.27
N LYS A 347 0.66 7.31 19.82
CA LYS A 347 -0.24 6.20 20.23
C LYS A 347 -0.23 6.09 21.78
N PRO A 348 -1.39 6.16 22.47
CA PRO A 348 -1.44 6.14 23.92
C PRO A 348 -0.91 4.81 24.48
N ASN A 349 -0.03 4.90 25.47
CA ASN A 349 0.68 3.78 26.10
C ASN A 349 1.36 2.82 25.11
N SER A 350 1.82 3.33 23.95
CA SER A 350 2.41 2.54 22.84
C SER A 350 3.45 1.54 23.31
N LEU A 351 4.48 2.00 24.05
CA LEU A 351 5.60 1.16 24.48
C LEU A 351 5.14 0.08 25.46
N ALA A 352 4.32 0.43 26.45
CA ALA A 352 3.76 -0.54 27.41
C ALA A 352 2.89 -1.59 26.72
N ARG A 353 2.04 -1.20 25.76
CA ARG A 353 1.23 -2.12 24.96
C ARG A 353 2.08 -3.04 24.08
N THR A 354 3.07 -2.49 23.39
CA THR A 354 4.00 -3.29 22.56
C THR A 354 4.75 -4.29 23.43
N TRP A 355 5.28 -3.90 24.60
CA TRP A 355 5.90 -4.83 25.53
C TRP A 355 4.94 -5.89 26.07
N ALA A 356 3.70 -5.54 26.43
CA ALA A 356 2.70 -6.51 26.91
C ALA A 356 2.38 -7.59 25.84
N PHE A 357 2.10 -7.17 24.59
CA PHE A 357 1.87 -8.11 23.49
C PHE A 357 3.12 -8.94 23.15
N LEU A 358 4.31 -8.34 23.23
CA LEU A 358 5.58 -9.00 22.92
C LEU A 358 5.97 -10.05 23.98
N LEU A 359 5.73 -9.76 25.26
CA LEU A 359 5.94 -10.72 26.36
C LEU A 359 4.93 -11.86 26.30
N ALA A 360 3.66 -11.58 26.01
CA ALA A 360 2.64 -12.62 25.79
C ALA A 360 2.99 -13.51 24.59
N ALA A 361 3.48 -12.93 23.49
CA ALA A 361 3.98 -13.68 22.35
C ALA A 361 5.20 -14.55 22.70
N LEU A 362 6.15 -14.02 23.48
CA LEU A 362 7.33 -14.78 23.91
C LEU A 362 6.97 -15.98 24.81
N VAL A 363 6.01 -15.80 25.74
CA VAL A 363 5.51 -16.88 26.61
C VAL A 363 4.81 -17.97 25.79
N LEU A 364 4.02 -17.62 24.77
CA LEU A 364 3.34 -18.60 23.92
C LEU A 364 4.23 -19.20 22.81
N TYR A 365 5.35 -18.55 22.46
CA TYR A 365 6.32 -19.08 21.49
C TYR A 365 6.98 -20.39 21.98
N LEU A 366 7.17 -20.52 23.30
CA LEU A 366 7.74 -21.73 23.90
C LEU A 366 6.85 -22.98 23.71
N PRO A 367 5.56 -23.01 24.13
CA PRO A 367 4.67 -24.14 23.85
C PRO A 367 4.35 -24.30 22.36
N ALA A 368 4.33 -23.23 21.56
CA ALA A 368 4.12 -23.32 20.11
C ALA A 368 5.20 -24.14 19.37
N ASN A 369 6.42 -24.22 19.92
CA ASN A 369 7.53 -25.00 19.33
C ASN A 369 7.74 -26.36 20.02
N LEU A 370 7.44 -26.47 21.32
CA LEU A 370 7.67 -27.69 22.11
C LEU A 370 6.50 -28.68 22.12
N LEU A 371 5.25 -28.22 21.98
CA LEU A 371 4.10 -29.11 21.98
C LEU A 371 3.88 -29.74 20.59
N PRO A 372 3.13 -30.84 20.50
CA PRO A 372 2.71 -31.39 19.22
C PRO A 372 1.82 -30.40 18.46
N VAL A 373 2.12 -30.21 17.18
CA VAL A 373 1.25 -29.52 16.21
C VAL A 373 0.28 -30.49 15.54
N MET A 374 0.63 -31.78 15.51
CA MET A 374 -0.19 -32.84 14.93
C MET A 374 -0.19 -34.09 15.83
N HIS A 375 -1.37 -34.64 16.05
CA HIS A 375 -1.58 -35.96 16.63
C HIS A 375 -2.19 -36.88 15.57
N THR A 376 -1.43 -37.91 15.19
CA THR A 376 -1.81 -38.89 14.17
C THR A 376 -2.01 -40.24 14.84
N SER A 377 -3.26 -40.67 14.96
CA SER A 377 -3.60 -42.02 15.44
C SER A 377 -3.84 -42.96 14.26
N SER A 378 -3.05 -44.05 14.22
CA SER A 378 -3.16 -45.14 13.25
C SER A 378 -3.38 -46.47 13.98
N LEU A 379 -3.80 -47.50 13.25
CA LEU A 379 -3.96 -48.86 13.76
C LEU A 379 -2.66 -49.48 14.32
N PHE A 380 -1.49 -48.92 13.96
CA PHE A 380 -0.17 -49.40 14.39
C PHE A 380 0.50 -48.50 15.45
N GLY A 381 -0.17 -47.44 15.91
CA GLY A 381 0.33 -46.54 16.95
C GLY A 381 -0.09 -45.08 16.78
N ALA A 382 0.15 -44.29 17.82
CA ALA A 382 -0.13 -42.85 17.85
C ALA A 382 1.16 -42.03 17.84
N GLN A 383 1.39 -41.28 16.75
CA GLN A 383 2.53 -40.37 16.60
C GLN A 383 2.18 -38.96 17.05
N LYS A 384 3.18 -38.25 17.59
CA LYS A 384 3.08 -36.86 18.05
C LYS A 384 4.17 -36.04 17.38
N ASP A 385 3.79 -35.19 16.43
CA ASP A 385 4.75 -34.38 15.68
C ASP A 385 4.74 -32.92 16.13
N THR A 386 5.93 -32.37 16.35
CA THR A 386 6.17 -30.95 16.58
C THR A 386 6.49 -30.26 15.25
N ILE A 387 6.50 -28.92 15.25
CA ILE A 387 6.94 -28.16 14.06
C ILE A 387 8.37 -28.57 13.65
N MET A 388 9.26 -28.78 14.63
CA MET A 388 10.63 -29.18 14.36
C MET A 388 10.76 -30.63 13.88
N SER A 389 10.00 -31.60 14.41
CA SER A 389 10.02 -32.98 13.88
C SER A 389 9.50 -33.02 12.45
N GLY A 390 8.46 -32.24 12.13
CA GLY A 390 7.96 -32.08 10.76
C GLY A 390 9.02 -31.51 9.79
N VAL A 391 9.79 -30.51 10.21
CA VAL A 391 10.92 -29.98 9.42
C VAL A 391 12.01 -31.03 9.21
N VAL A 392 12.41 -31.76 10.25
CA VAL A 392 13.41 -32.84 10.14
C VAL A 392 12.93 -33.95 9.21
N TYR A 393 11.68 -34.40 9.35
CA TYR A 393 11.06 -35.40 8.49
C TYR A 393 11.09 -34.97 7.01
N LEU A 394 10.59 -33.76 6.70
CA LEU A 394 10.60 -33.21 5.34
C LEU A 394 12.02 -33.07 4.75
N TRP A 395 13.03 -32.85 5.59
CA TRP A 395 14.43 -32.79 5.17
C TRP A 395 14.97 -34.19 4.84
N THR A 396 14.73 -35.18 5.71
CA THR A 396 15.17 -36.56 5.50
C THR A 396 14.44 -37.28 4.36
N SER A 397 13.18 -36.92 4.10
CA SER A 397 12.37 -37.45 2.98
C SER A 397 12.75 -36.84 1.62
N GLY A 398 13.87 -36.13 1.51
CA GLY A 398 14.33 -35.49 0.27
C GLY A 398 13.59 -34.21 -0.13
N SER A 399 12.42 -33.94 0.45
CA SER A 399 11.61 -32.73 0.25
C SER A 399 12.16 -31.48 0.94
N TRP A 400 13.48 -31.27 0.89
CA TRP A 400 14.19 -30.18 1.55
C TRP A 400 13.63 -28.76 1.27
N PRO A 401 13.05 -28.42 0.10
CA PRO A 401 12.46 -27.09 -0.09
C PRO A 401 11.24 -26.85 0.82
N LEU A 402 10.45 -27.89 1.10
CA LEU A 402 9.33 -27.81 2.03
C LEU A 402 9.82 -27.69 3.48
N ALA A 403 10.90 -28.39 3.84
CA ALA A 403 11.54 -28.26 5.16
C ALA A 403 12.04 -26.83 5.40
N VAL A 404 12.74 -26.24 4.41
CA VAL A 404 13.21 -24.84 4.47
C VAL A 404 12.03 -23.87 4.57
N LEU A 405 10.98 -24.06 3.77
CA LEU A 405 9.77 -23.23 3.81
C LEU A 405 9.13 -23.24 5.20
N VAL A 406 8.85 -24.43 5.76
CA VAL A 406 8.22 -24.58 7.08
C VAL A 406 9.10 -24.04 8.21
N PHE A 407 10.43 -24.23 8.13
CA PHE A 407 11.36 -23.67 9.12
C PHE A 407 11.40 -22.14 9.09
N ILE A 408 11.50 -21.53 7.90
CA ILE A 408 11.56 -20.07 7.76
C ILE A 408 10.23 -19.45 8.21
N ALA A 409 9.11 -20.03 7.77
CA ALA A 409 7.76 -19.66 8.17
C ALA A 409 7.57 -19.75 9.70
N SER A 410 7.58 -20.95 10.26
CA SER A 410 7.08 -21.20 11.61
C SER A 410 8.06 -20.85 12.74
N ILE A 411 9.35 -20.69 12.44
CA ILE A 411 10.40 -20.47 13.45
C ILE A 411 11.13 -19.15 13.19
N ALA A 412 11.77 -19.00 12.02
CA ALA A 412 12.67 -17.87 11.79
C ALA A 412 11.94 -16.52 11.69
N VAL A 413 10.80 -16.45 11.01
CA VAL A 413 10.01 -15.21 10.84
C VAL A 413 9.42 -14.70 12.17
N PRO A 414 8.76 -15.53 13.01
CA PRO A 414 8.34 -15.16 14.36
C PRO A 414 9.49 -14.68 15.25
N MET A 415 10.63 -15.38 15.27
CA MET A 415 11.81 -14.93 16.04
C MET A 415 12.32 -13.58 15.56
N LEU A 416 12.50 -13.40 14.23
CA LEU A 416 12.97 -12.15 13.65
C LEU A 416 12.02 -10.98 13.97
N LYS A 417 10.69 -11.20 13.90
CA LYS A 417 9.68 -10.24 14.36
C LYS A 417 9.88 -9.87 15.83
N ILE A 418 9.96 -10.87 16.72
CA ILE A 418 10.07 -10.66 18.16
C ILE A 418 11.33 -9.85 18.49
N PHE A 419 12.50 -10.25 17.98
CA PHE A 419 13.76 -9.52 18.22
C PHE A 419 13.77 -8.12 17.62
N ALA A 420 13.24 -7.92 16.41
CA ALA A 420 13.22 -6.60 15.79
C ALA A 420 12.25 -5.63 16.50
N ILE A 421 11.08 -6.10 16.97
CA ILE A 421 10.15 -5.30 17.78
C ILE A 421 10.75 -5.02 19.17
N ALA A 422 11.40 -6.02 19.81
CA ALA A 422 12.11 -5.84 21.08
C ALA A 422 13.19 -4.75 20.96
N PHE A 423 14.03 -4.82 19.92
CA PHE A 423 15.07 -3.83 19.65
C PHE A 423 14.47 -2.42 19.42
N LEU A 424 13.40 -2.30 18.64
CA LEU A 424 12.74 -1.01 18.38
C LEU A 424 12.11 -0.41 19.65
N ALA A 425 11.48 -1.22 20.48
CA ALA A 425 10.86 -0.81 21.75
C ALA A 425 11.92 -0.48 22.82
N ALA A 426 12.95 -1.30 22.99
CA ALA A 426 14.05 -1.06 23.93
C ALA A 426 14.82 0.21 23.56
N SER A 427 15.19 0.38 22.28
CA SER A 427 15.88 1.58 21.80
C SER A 427 15.01 2.85 21.85
N ALA A 428 13.68 2.72 21.97
CA ALA A 428 12.77 3.84 22.23
C ALA A 428 12.68 4.17 23.72
N ASN A 429 12.51 3.17 24.60
CA ASN A 429 12.60 3.33 26.06
C ASN A 429 13.91 3.99 26.49
N LEU A 430 15.04 3.55 25.93
CA LEU A 430 16.40 4.05 26.21
C LEU A 430 16.71 5.43 25.57
N GLY A 431 15.74 6.09 24.94
CA GLY A 431 15.92 7.42 24.33
C GLY A 431 16.98 7.47 23.22
N SER A 432 17.38 6.32 22.66
CA SER A 432 18.60 6.22 21.86
C SER A 432 18.55 7.09 20.60
N ARG A 433 19.61 7.90 20.41
CA ARG A 433 19.80 8.75 19.22
C ARG A 433 20.45 8.01 18.03
N TRP A 434 20.81 6.73 18.22
CA TRP A 434 21.53 5.91 17.24
C TRP A 434 20.66 5.63 16.00
N GLN A 435 21.22 5.94 14.82
CA GLN A 435 20.72 5.66 13.47
C GLN A 435 19.18 5.55 13.30
N PRO A 436 18.39 6.60 13.57
CA PRO A 436 16.92 6.53 13.45
C PRO A 436 16.42 6.26 12.03
N VAL A 437 17.20 6.59 10.98
CA VAL A 437 16.92 6.17 9.60
C VAL A 437 16.96 4.64 9.46
N GLN A 438 17.92 3.97 10.12
CA GLN A 438 18.03 2.52 10.11
C GLN A 438 16.93 1.88 10.95
N ARG A 439 16.59 2.45 12.11
CA ARG A 439 15.43 2.02 12.93
C ARG A 439 14.11 2.14 12.16
N ALA A 440 13.90 3.23 11.42
CA ALA A 440 12.73 3.43 10.55
C ALA A 440 12.71 2.47 9.34
N ARG A 441 13.88 2.03 8.84
CA ARG A 441 13.99 0.95 7.84
C ARG A 441 13.65 -0.42 8.45
N ILE A 442 14.17 -0.75 9.63
CA ILE A 442 13.86 -2.00 10.35
C ILE A 442 12.36 -2.07 10.62
N TYR A 443 11.74 -0.99 11.14
CA TYR A 443 10.29 -0.92 11.34
C TYR A 443 9.51 -1.20 10.04
N ARG A 444 9.91 -0.60 8.90
CA ARG A 444 9.29 -0.87 7.59
C ARG A 444 9.43 -2.33 7.14
N ILE A 445 10.58 -2.96 7.38
CA ILE A 445 10.78 -4.39 7.06
C ILE A 445 9.89 -5.26 7.96
N VAL A 446 9.81 -4.94 9.26
CA VAL A 446 8.91 -5.63 10.22
C VAL A 446 7.44 -5.44 9.86
N GLU A 447 7.03 -4.27 9.37
CA GLU A 447 5.65 -4.03 8.92
C GLU A 447 5.34 -4.78 7.61
N LEU A 448 6.30 -4.82 6.67
CA LEU A 448 6.18 -5.58 5.42
C LEU A 448 6.05 -7.08 5.69
N VAL A 449 7.02 -7.68 6.41
CA VAL A 449 6.97 -9.07 6.87
C VAL A 449 5.75 -9.31 7.77
N GLY A 450 5.30 -8.28 8.49
CA GLY A 450 4.09 -8.27 9.30
C GLY A 450 2.83 -8.69 8.56
N ARG A 451 2.69 -8.28 7.29
CA ARG A 451 1.54 -8.61 6.41
C ARG A 451 1.59 -10.04 5.84
N TRP A 452 2.78 -10.64 5.81
CA TRP A 452 3.04 -11.96 5.22
C TRP A 452 3.09 -13.07 6.26
N SER A 453 3.53 -12.76 7.48
CA SER A 453 3.75 -13.68 8.62
C SER A 453 2.47 -14.31 9.23
N MET A 454 1.35 -14.28 8.52
CA MET A 454 0.20 -15.13 8.82
C MET A 454 0.10 -16.34 7.89
N LEU A 455 0.87 -16.36 6.78
CA LEU A 455 0.96 -17.46 5.82
C LEU A 455 1.11 -18.81 6.49
N ASP A 456 2.00 -18.85 7.47
CA ASP A 456 2.36 -19.99 8.30
C ASP A 456 1.11 -20.68 8.89
N ILE A 457 0.11 -19.92 9.36
CA ILE A 457 -1.12 -20.49 9.91
C ILE A 457 -2.07 -21.02 8.84
N TYR A 458 -2.15 -20.40 7.65
CA TYR A 458 -2.98 -20.90 6.55
C TYR A 458 -2.38 -22.15 5.93
N VAL A 459 -1.05 -22.19 5.77
CA VAL A 459 -0.35 -23.39 5.32
C VAL A 459 -0.61 -24.53 6.30
N ILE A 460 -0.44 -24.32 7.62
CA ILE A 460 -0.77 -25.35 8.62
C ILE A 460 -2.26 -25.76 8.54
N ALA A 461 -3.19 -24.79 8.47
CA ALA A 461 -4.62 -25.06 8.46
C ALA A 461 -5.08 -25.91 7.26
N ILE A 462 -4.68 -25.51 6.05
CA ILE A 462 -5.05 -26.22 4.82
C ILE A 462 -4.29 -27.56 4.76
N LEU A 463 -3.04 -27.62 5.25
CA LEU A 463 -2.29 -28.87 5.38
C LEU A 463 -2.99 -29.86 6.34
N THR A 464 -3.51 -29.41 7.48
CA THR A 464 -4.30 -30.27 8.39
C THR A 464 -5.59 -30.75 7.74
N ALA A 465 -6.32 -29.86 7.06
CA ALA A 465 -7.57 -30.20 6.38
C ALA A 465 -7.35 -31.20 5.23
N LEU A 466 -6.26 -31.08 4.47
CA LEU A 466 -5.98 -31.98 3.35
C LEU A 466 -5.53 -33.38 3.77
N VAL A 467 -4.73 -33.54 4.82
CA VAL A 467 -4.25 -34.89 5.20
C VAL A 467 -5.36 -35.72 5.88
N GLN A 468 -6.44 -35.08 6.36
CA GLN A 468 -7.65 -35.76 6.84
C GLN A 468 -8.41 -36.54 5.76
N PHE A 469 -8.14 -36.34 4.46
CA PHE A 469 -8.77 -37.12 3.38
C PHE A 469 -8.26 -38.57 3.27
N ASN A 470 -7.14 -38.93 3.91
CA ASN A 470 -6.66 -40.31 3.92
C ASN A 470 -7.37 -41.13 5.01
N ALA A 471 -8.36 -41.93 4.60
CA ALA A 471 -9.27 -42.73 5.45
C ALA A 471 -8.63 -43.86 6.29
N LEU A 472 -7.32 -43.81 6.57
CA LEU A 472 -6.57 -44.80 7.35
C LEU A 472 -5.94 -44.23 8.64
N ALA A 473 -6.00 -42.90 8.85
CA ALA A 473 -5.49 -42.27 10.07
C ALA A 473 -6.32 -41.03 10.45
N THR A 474 -6.75 -40.95 11.71
CA THR A 474 -7.39 -39.73 12.22
C THR A 474 -6.31 -38.75 12.66
N ILE A 475 -6.34 -37.55 12.08
CA ILE A 475 -5.36 -36.49 12.32
C ILE A 475 -6.06 -35.34 13.03
N THR A 476 -5.60 -35.01 14.23
CA THR A 476 -6.10 -33.90 15.04
C THR A 476 -5.02 -32.84 15.22
N ALA A 477 -5.41 -31.57 15.12
CA ALA A 477 -4.51 -30.46 15.35
C ALA A 477 -4.13 -30.41 16.85
N GLY A 478 -2.83 -30.49 17.12
CA GLY A 478 -2.31 -30.45 18.48
C GLY A 478 -2.30 -29.04 19.09
N PRO A 479 -2.14 -28.92 20.42
CA PRO A 479 -2.23 -27.63 21.12
C PRO A 479 -1.18 -26.60 20.67
N ALA A 480 -0.07 -27.03 20.04
CA ALA A 480 0.89 -26.12 19.45
C ALA A 480 0.29 -25.26 18.32
N ALA A 481 -0.67 -25.76 17.54
CA ALA A 481 -1.30 -25.00 16.46
C ALA A 481 -2.03 -23.75 16.99
N VAL A 482 -2.74 -23.88 18.12
CA VAL A 482 -3.44 -22.77 18.79
C VAL A 482 -2.43 -21.80 19.42
N ALA A 483 -1.39 -22.31 20.09
CA ALA A 483 -0.33 -21.47 20.66
C ALA A 483 0.41 -20.68 19.57
N PHE A 484 0.75 -21.33 18.45
CA PHE A 484 1.42 -20.72 17.30
C PHE A 484 0.56 -19.61 16.67
N GLY A 485 -0.73 -19.87 16.44
CA GLY A 485 -1.66 -18.86 15.94
C GLY A 485 -1.78 -17.64 16.87
N ALA A 486 -1.80 -17.86 18.19
CA ALA A 486 -1.77 -16.78 19.17
C ALA A 486 -0.48 -15.95 19.09
N VAL A 487 0.69 -16.56 18.89
CA VAL A 487 1.97 -15.83 18.70
C VAL A 487 1.94 -14.96 17.44
N VAL A 488 1.43 -15.48 16.32
CA VAL A 488 1.28 -14.72 15.08
C VAL A 488 0.42 -13.47 15.29
N VAL A 489 -0.75 -13.63 15.94
CA VAL A 489 -1.68 -12.53 16.24
C VAL A 489 -1.08 -11.53 17.24
N LEU A 490 -0.43 -12.00 18.32
CA LEU A 490 0.18 -11.14 19.33
C LEU A 490 1.37 -10.35 18.79
N THR A 491 2.23 -10.94 17.95
CA THR A 491 3.32 -10.20 17.27
C THR A 491 2.78 -9.15 16.30
N MET A 492 1.65 -9.42 15.62
CA MET A 492 0.97 -8.42 14.81
C MET A 492 0.44 -7.26 15.66
N PHE A 493 -0.22 -7.54 16.79
CA PHE A 493 -0.68 -6.49 17.72
C PHE A 493 0.46 -5.72 18.40
N ALA A 494 1.62 -6.36 18.64
CA ALA A 494 2.83 -5.70 19.15
C ALA A 494 3.37 -4.66 18.15
N ALA A 495 3.45 -5.04 16.86
CA ALA A 495 3.85 -4.15 15.77
C ALA A 495 2.83 -3.01 15.57
N MET A 496 1.53 -3.33 15.48
CA MET A 496 0.45 -2.33 15.34
C MET A 496 0.38 -1.36 16.52
N SER A 497 0.78 -1.78 17.74
CA SER A 497 0.80 -0.91 18.93
C SER A 497 2.00 0.04 18.99
N PHE A 498 3.09 -0.26 18.27
CA PHE A 498 4.30 0.56 18.27
C PHE A 498 4.10 1.85 17.45
N ASP A 499 4.59 3.00 17.95
CA ASP A 499 4.57 4.27 17.22
C ASP A 499 5.99 4.61 16.72
N PRO A 500 6.30 4.45 15.42
CA PRO A 500 7.64 4.65 14.90
C PRO A 500 8.15 6.09 15.09
N ARG A 501 7.27 7.07 15.32
CA ARG A 501 7.63 8.47 15.57
C ARG A 501 8.42 8.66 16.87
N LEU A 502 8.25 7.76 17.85
CA LEU A 502 9.03 7.75 19.09
C LEU A 502 10.54 7.59 18.83
N THR A 503 10.94 6.96 17.71
CA THR A 503 12.35 6.85 17.30
C THR A 503 12.97 8.19 16.86
N TRP A 504 12.16 9.24 16.68
CA TRP A 504 12.53 10.53 16.12
C TRP A 504 12.38 11.72 17.09
N ASP A 505 11.68 11.53 18.21
CA ASP A 505 11.38 12.60 19.16
C ASP A 505 12.60 13.03 19.99
N THR A 506 13.53 12.11 20.26
CA THR A 506 14.79 12.31 21.03
C THR A 506 15.80 13.28 20.40
N ARG A 507 15.45 13.83 19.22
CA ARG A 507 16.21 14.86 18.48
C ARG A 507 15.63 16.27 18.59
N GLN A 508 14.47 16.47 19.21
CA GLN A 508 13.91 17.80 19.41
C GLN A 508 14.31 18.30 20.82
N PRO A 509 15.03 19.43 20.96
CA PRO A 509 15.21 20.05 22.27
C PRO A 509 13.85 20.55 22.78
N SER A 510 13.60 20.34 24.07
CA SER A 510 12.34 20.68 24.72
C SER A 510 12.24 22.18 25.02
N HIS A 511 11.95 22.99 24.00
CA HIS A 511 11.47 24.36 24.18
C HIS A 511 10.05 24.34 24.78
N GLY A 512 9.97 24.04 26.08
CA GLY A 512 8.75 23.77 26.81
C GLY A 512 8.97 23.45 28.30
N ALA A 513 10.06 23.96 28.87
CA ALA A 513 10.32 23.98 30.30
C ALA A 513 10.66 25.43 30.70
N SER A 514 9.63 26.27 30.73
CA SER A 514 9.71 27.62 31.31
C SER A 514 9.78 27.50 32.83
N ALA A 515 10.92 27.90 33.39
CA ALA A 515 10.98 28.43 34.74
C ALA A 515 10.45 29.88 34.74
#